data_AF-A0A849INB1-F1
#
_entry.id   AF-A0A849INB1-F1
#
_cell.length_a   1.000
_cell.length_b   1.000
_cell.length_c   1.000
_cell.angle_alpha   90.00
_cell.angle_beta   90.00
_cell.angle_gamma   90.00
#
_symmetry.space_group_name_H-M   'P 1'
#
loop_
_entity.id
_entity.type
_entity.pdbx_description
1 polymer ?
#
loop_
_entity_poly.entity_id
_entity_poly.type
_entity_poly.pdbx_seq_one_letter_code
_entity_poly.pdbx_strand_id
1 'polypeptide(L)'
;MMAAILICTGCAGMGKTQAPLNNKAKEMLASGIRHYEDGSYQETIADLQGALDTGLSSTSDQVKAHKYLAFTYCISNRETLCRQEFSKALAIDPKFDLAPAEAGHPMWGNVFRSVKKNFH
;
A
#
# COMPACT_ATOMS: atom_id res chain seq x y z
N MET A 1 -34.22 33.50 -32.14
CA MET A 1 -33.41 34.09 -31.04
C MET A 1 -33.92 33.52 -29.74
N MET A 2 -33.00 32.92 -28.95
CA MET A 2 -33.14 32.51 -27.54
C MET A 2 -34.11 31.34 -27.27
N ALA A 3 -33.82 30.34 -26.43
CA ALA A 3 -33.06 30.39 -25.19
C ALA A 3 -32.20 29.14 -24.97
N ALA A 4 -30.98 29.36 -24.50
CA ALA A 4 -30.10 28.34 -23.94
C ALA A 4 -30.53 28.05 -22.49
N ILE A 5 -30.81 26.79 -22.18
CA ILE A 5 -31.01 26.32 -20.81
C ILE A 5 -29.76 25.55 -20.42
N LEU A 6 -28.86 26.22 -19.67
CA LEU A 6 -27.78 25.57 -18.93
C LEU A 6 -28.38 24.91 -17.70
N ILE A 7 -28.37 23.58 -17.65
CA ILE A 7 -28.56 22.82 -16.41
C ILE A 7 -27.17 22.39 -15.94
N CYS A 8 -26.56 23.18 -15.06
CA CYS A 8 -25.41 22.74 -14.27
C CYS A 8 -25.93 21.80 -13.18
N THR A 9 -26.02 20.50 -13.48
CA THR A 9 -26.25 19.46 -12.48
C THR A 9 -25.05 19.43 -11.54
N GLY A 10 -25.26 19.86 -10.30
CA GLY A 10 -24.23 19.89 -9.27
C GLY A 10 -23.82 18.48 -8.82
N CYS A 11 -22.52 18.21 -8.84
CA CYS A 11 -21.94 17.07 -8.12
C CYS A 11 -21.75 17.45 -6.64
N ALA A 12 -22.80 17.31 -5.83
CA ALA A 12 -22.69 17.39 -4.37
C ALA A 12 -22.94 16.00 -3.78
N GLY A 13 -21.87 15.32 -3.34
CA GLY A 13 -22.02 14.03 -2.68
C GLY A 13 -20.76 13.16 -2.52
N MET A 14 -19.60 13.71 -2.23
CA MET A 14 -18.48 12.91 -1.72
C MET A 14 -18.36 13.11 -0.22
N GLY A 15 -18.68 12.07 0.57
CA GLY A 15 -18.22 12.03 1.95
C GLY A 15 -19.10 11.35 2.98
N LYS A 16 -19.79 10.22 2.70
CA LYS A 16 -20.31 9.32 3.76
C LYS A 16 -20.29 7.81 3.48
N THR A 17 -19.82 7.33 2.33
CA THR A 17 -19.82 5.89 1.96
C THR A 17 -18.48 5.18 2.11
N GLN A 18 -17.43 5.85 2.58
CA GLN A 18 -16.07 5.28 2.64
C GLN A 18 -15.81 4.39 3.86
N ALA A 19 -16.60 4.51 4.94
CA ALA A 19 -16.32 3.80 6.19
C ALA A 19 -16.45 2.25 6.06
N PRO A 20 -17.49 1.68 5.42
CA PRO A 20 -17.58 0.23 5.25
C PRO A 20 -16.47 -0.36 4.37
N LEU A 21 -16.09 0.35 3.29
CA LEU A 21 -15.01 -0.08 2.40
C LEU A 21 -13.65 0.00 3.09
N ASN A 22 -13.40 1.06 3.86
CA ASN A 22 -12.17 1.18 4.63
C ASN A 22 -12.05 0.08 5.69
N ASN A 23 -13.15 -0.30 6.37
CA ASN A 23 -13.11 -1.41 7.32
C ASN A 23 -12.73 -2.72 6.62
N LYS A 24 -13.34 -3.01 5.48
CA LYS A 24 -12.98 -4.17 4.65
C LYS A 24 -11.51 -4.12 4.20
N ALA A 25 -11.02 -2.97 3.74
CA ALA A 25 -9.63 -2.80 3.36
C ALA A 25 -8.67 -3.08 4.53
N LYS A 26 -9.03 -2.65 5.75
CA LYS A 26 -8.25 -2.91 6.96
C LYS A 26 -8.29 -4.38 7.38
N GLU A 27 -9.42 -5.06 7.20
CA GLU A 27 -9.53 -6.50 7.41
C GLU A 27 -8.63 -7.27 6.43
N MET A 28 -8.61 -6.87 5.16
CA MET A 28 -7.71 -7.45 4.15
C MET A 28 -6.24 -7.18 4.49
N LEU A 29 -5.89 -5.97 4.94
CA LEU A 29 -4.55 -5.67 5.43
C LEU A 29 -4.15 -6.59 6.59
N ALA A 30 -5.02 -6.76 7.58
CA ALA A 30 -4.76 -7.64 8.72
C ALA A 30 -4.66 -9.12 8.31
N SER A 31 -5.45 -9.55 7.33
CA SER A 31 -5.37 -10.89 6.74
C SER A 31 -4.05 -11.12 6.01
N GLY A 32 -3.65 -10.19 5.13
CA GLY A 32 -2.39 -10.26 4.41
C GLY A 32 -1.16 -10.28 5.32
N ILE A 33 -1.19 -9.54 6.43
CA ILE A 33 -0.10 -9.59 7.44
C ILE A 33 -0.04 -10.97 8.11
N ARG A 34 -1.17 -11.55 8.49
CA ARG A 34 -1.20 -12.91 9.05
C ARG A 34 -0.68 -13.94 8.06
N HIS A 35 -1.11 -13.86 6.80
CA HIS A 35 -0.59 -14.73 5.74
C HIS A 35 0.92 -14.58 5.54
N TYR A 36 1.47 -13.39 5.70
CA TYR A 36 2.92 -13.19 5.63
C TYR A 36 3.63 -13.90 6.78
N GLU A 37 3.10 -13.76 7.99
CA GLU A 37 3.63 -14.41 9.20
C GLU A 37 3.54 -15.95 9.10
N ASP A 38 2.50 -16.47 8.45
CA ASP A 38 2.30 -17.90 8.17
C ASP A 38 3.15 -18.43 7.00
N GLY A 39 3.82 -17.55 6.23
CA GLY A 39 4.59 -17.90 5.04
C GLY A 39 3.74 -18.12 3.76
N SER A 40 2.45 -17.82 3.82
CA SER A 40 1.49 -17.88 2.72
C SER A 40 1.63 -16.66 1.80
N TYR A 41 2.72 -16.63 1.03
CA TYR A 41 3.14 -15.46 0.25
C TYR A 41 2.21 -15.10 -0.92
N GLN A 42 1.51 -16.07 -1.52
CA GLN A 42 0.57 -15.76 -2.61
C GLN A 42 -0.69 -15.08 -2.08
N GLU A 43 -1.22 -15.59 -0.96
CA GLU A 43 -2.35 -15.04 -0.23
C GLU A 43 -2.02 -13.66 0.34
N THR A 44 -0.80 -13.49 0.87
CA THR A 44 -0.28 -12.18 1.28
C THR A 44 -0.39 -11.16 0.15
N ILE A 45 0.07 -11.49 -1.05
CA ILE A 45 0.01 -10.58 -2.19
C ILE A 45 -1.44 -10.24 -2.53
N ALA A 46 -2.30 -11.25 -2.63
CA ALA A 46 -3.70 -11.07 -2.99
C ALA A 46 -4.44 -10.15 -2.01
N ASP A 47 -4.28 -10.40 -0.69
CA ASP A 47 -4.95 -9.63 0.35
C ASP A 47 -4.43 -8.20 0.44
N LEU A 48 -3.11 -7.99 0.37
CA LEU A 48 -2.53 -6.66 0.47
C LEU A 48 -2.80 -5.78 -0.75
N GLN A 49 -2.76 -6.36 -1.96
CA GLN A 49 -3.19 -5.66 -3.18
C GLN A 49 -4.67 -5.32 -3.10
N GLY A 50 -5.50 -6.29 -2.72
CA GLY A 50 -6.93 -6.05 -2.55
C GLY A 50 -7.26 -5.01 -1.47
N ALA A 51 -6.47 -4.91 -0.39
CA ALA A 51 -6.60 -3.85 0.61
C ALA A 51 -6.34 -2.46 0.01
N LEU A 52 -5.26 -2.33 -0.78
CA LEU A 52 -4.92 -1.09 -1.47
C LEU A 52 -6.01 -0.70 -2.49
N ASP A 53 -6.47 -1.66 -3.29
CA ASP A 53 -7.51 -1.45 -4.32
C ASP A 53 -8.88 -1.10 -3.71
N THR A 54 -9.20 -1.68 -2.54
CA THR A 54 -10.45 -1.36 -1.81
C THR A 54 -10.42 0.04 -1.20
N GLY A 55 -9.22 0.62 -1.01
CA GLY A 55 -9.04 2.00 -0.57
C GLY A 55 -8.78 2.13 0.93
N LEU A 56 -7.58 1.76 1.38
CA LEU A 56 -7.08 2.09 2.72
C LEU A 56 -7.03 3.62 2.89
N SER A 57 -7.73 4.16 3.89
CA SER A 57 -7.80 5.62 4.09
C SER A 57 -6.61 6.21 4.85
N SER A 58 -5.90 5.39 5.63
CA SER A 58 -4.75 5.82 6.42
C SER A 58 -3.45 5.65 5.64
N THR A 59 -2.66 6.74 5.54
CA THR A 59 -1.28 6.70 5.03
C THR A 59 -0.46 5.61 5.72
N SER A 60 -0.59 5.45 7.04
CA SER A 60 0.16 4.41 7.77
C SER A 60 -0.24 3.00 7.34
N ASP A 61 -1.52 2.75 7.06
CA ASP A 61 -1.99 1.45 6.61
C ASP A 61 -1.57 1.17 5.16
N GLN A 62 -1.60 2.18 4.28
CA GLN A 62 -1.09 2.07 2.91
C GLN A 62 0.43 1.75 2.89
N VAL A 63 1.22 2.51 3.66
CA VAL A 63 2.67 2.27 3.81
C VAL A 63 2.94 0.87 4.35
N LYS A 64 2.14 0.42 5.32
CA LYS A 64 2.23 -0.93 5.88
C LYS A 64 1.94 -1.99 4.82
N ALA A 65 0.89 -1.83 4.02
CA ALA A 65 0.57 -2.76 2.93
C ALA A 65 1.73 -2.88 1.92
N HIS A 66 2.27 -1.74 1.46
CA HIS A 66 3.43 -1.72 0.56
C HIS A 66 4.69 -2.31 1.20
N LYS A 67 4.92 -2.10 2.50
CA LYS A 67 6.04 -2.71 3.24
C LYS A 67 5.98 -4.24 3.18
N TYR A 68 4.83 -4.83 3.51
CA TYR A 68 4.68 -6.29 3.52
C TYR A 68 4.67 -6.89 2.09
N LEU A 69 4.15 -6.17 1.09
CA LEU A 69 4.31 -6.56 -0.31
C LEU A 69 5.79 -6.57 -0.72
N ALA A 70 6.54 -5.54 -0.35
CA ALA A 70 7.97 -5.47 -0.62
C ALA A 70 8.73 -6.64 0.01
N PHE A 71 8.48 -6.93 1.30
CA PHE A 71 9.08 -8.09 1.97
C PHE A 71 8.78 -9.39 1.24
N THR A 72 7.51 -9.62 0.90
CA THR A 72 7.04 -10.81 0.18
C THR A 72 7.72 -10.96 -1.19
N TYR A 73 7.86 -9.88 -1.96
CA TYR A 73 8.53 -9.94 -3.24
C TYR A 73 10.03 -10.15 -3.12
N CYS A 74 10.67 -9.57 -2.10
CA CYS A 74 12.10 -9.74 -1.86
C CYS A 74 12.44 -11.21 -1.53
N ILE A 75 11.70 -11.84 -0.63
CA ILE A 75 11.93 -13.26 -0.28
C ILE A 75 11.52 -14.22 -1.40
N SER A 76 10.61 -13.80 -2.29
CA SER A 76 10.22 -14.56 -3.50
C SER A 76 11.19 -14.37 -4.68
N ASN A 77 12.37 -13.77 -4.46
CA ASN A 77 13.38 -13.48 -5.48
C ASN A 77 12.86 -12.60 -6.65
N ARG A 78 11.88 -11.73 -6.39
CA ARG A 78 11.31 -10.77 -7.35
C ARG A 78 11.77 -9.35 -7.02
N GLU A 79 13.08 -9.12 -7.12
CA GLU A 79 13.73 -7.89 -6.65
C GLU A 79 13.15 -6.61 -7.27
N THR A 80 12.82 -6.63 -8.57
CA THR A 80 12.22 -5.47 -9.26
C THR A 80 10.90 -5.05 -8.60
N LEU A 81 10.02 -6.00 -8.29
CA LEU A 81 8.76 -5.72 -7.60
C LEU A 81 9.00 -5.27 -6.16
N CYS A 82 9.95 -5.90 -5.46
CA CYS A 82 10.33 -5.48 -4.11
C CYS A 82 10.75 -4.00 -4.06
N ARG A 83 11.61 -3.57 -5.00
CA ARG A 83 12.04 -2.17 -5.13
C ARG A 83 10.86 -1.24 -5.40
N GLN A 84 9.96 -1.64 -6.31
CA GLN A 84 8.79 -0.84 -6.65
C GLN A 84 7.87 -0.62 -5.45
N GLU A 85 7.61 -1.66 -4.66
CA GLU A 85 6.75 -1.55 -3.48
C GLU A 85 7.37 -0.67 -2.39
N PHE A 86 8.69 -0.77 -2.15
CA PHE A 86 9.36 0.20 -1.26
C PHE A 86 9.32 1.63 -1.79
N SER A 87 9.49 1.83 -3.09
CA SER A 87 9.36 3.15 -3.71
C SER A 87 7.96 3.73 -3.53
N LYS A 88 6.91 2.90 -3.66
CA LYS A 88 5.53 3.33 -3.40
C LYS A 88 5.33 3.70 -1.93
N ALA A 89 5.84 2.90 -0.99
CA ALA A 89 5.79 3.23 0.43
C ALA A 89 6.45 4.58 0.74
N LEU A 90 7.65 4.83 0.21
CA LEU A 90 8.39 6.09 0.40
C LEU A 90 7.77 7.28 -0.34
N ALA A 91 7.09 7.05 -1.46
CA ALA A 91 6.34 8.10 -2.16
C ALA A 91 5.12 8.57 -1.35
N ILE A 92 4.51 7.68 -0.56
CA ILE A 92 3.39 8.01 0.33
C ILE A 92 3.90 8.67 1.62
N ASP A 93 4.95 8.12 2.23
CA ASP A 93 5.60 8.68 3.42
C ASP A 93 7.12 8.71 3.24
N PRO A 94 7.71 9.85 2.85
CA PRO A 94 9.16 9.98 2.69
C PRO A 94 9.96 9.77 3.99
N LYS A 95 9.30 9.87 5.17
CA LYS A 95 9.93 9.64 6.47
C LYS A 95 9.88 8.17 6.89
N PHE A 96 9.22 7.32 6.11
CA PHE A 96 9.11 5.90 6.39
C PHE A 96 10.50 5.27 6.63
N ASP A 97 10.58 4.47 7.69
CA ASP A 97 11.75 3.69 8.01
C ASP A 97 11.37 2.29 8.48
N LEU A 98 12.26 1.35 8.23
CA LEU A 98 12.13 0.00 8.77
C LEU A 98 12.58 -0.02 10.23
N ALA A 99 11.96 -0.88 11.03
CA ALA A 99 12.46 -1.11 12.39
C ALA A 99 13.89 -1.66 12.32
N PRO A 100 14.76 -1.42 13.34
CA PRO A 100 16.15 -1.89 13.31
C PRO A 100 16.30 -3.39 13.03
N ALA A 101 15.39 -4.20 13.59
CA ALA A 101 15.34 -5.64 13.34
C ALA A 101 15.00 -6.00 11.89
N GLU A 102 14.12 -5.22 11.25
CA GLU A 102 13.73 -5.42 9.84
C GLU A 102 14.82 -4.93 8.88
N ALA A 103 15.45 -3.78 9.18
CA ALA A 103 16.47 -3.17 8.32
C ALA A 103 17.75 -4.01 8.20
N GLY A 104 18.02 -4.88 9.17
CA GLY A 104 19.16 -5.81 9.17
C GLY A 104 18.97 -7.05 8.29
N HIS A 105 17.78 -7.28 7.73
CA HIS A 105 17.49 -8.52 7.01
C HIS A 105 18.26 -8.62 5.68
N PRO A 106 18.91 -9.76 5.38
CA PRO A 106 19.78 -9.90 4.20
C PRO A 106 19.02 -9.75 2.87
N MET A 107 17.75 -10.18 2.82
CA MET A 107 16.97 -10.19 1.57
C MET A 107 16.47 -8.80 1.14
N TRP A 108 16.03 -7.96 2.08
CA TRP A 108 15.41 -6.67 1.74
C TRP A 108 16.12 -5.46 2.32
N GLY A 109 16.98 -5.61 3.34
CA GLY A 109 17.63 -4.47 3.99
C GLY A 109 18.50 -3.66 3.04
N ASN A 110 19.28 -4.34 2.19
CA ASN A 110 20.07 -3.69 1.14
C ASN A 110 19.20 -3.01 0.08
N VAL A 111 18.11 -3.67 -0.31
CA VAL A 111 17.16 -3.16 -1.30
C VAL A 111 16.49 -1.89 -0.77
N PHE A 112 15.95 -1.92 0.45
CA PHE A 112 15.32 -0.77 1.09
C PHE A 112 16.29 0.41 1.21
N ARG A 113 17.52 0.19 1.72
CA ARG A 113 18.54 1.25 1.80
C ARG A 113 18.86 1.85 0.42
N SER A 114 18.95 1.01 -0.61
CA SER A 114 19.19 1.46 -1.98
C SER A 114 18.03 2.29 -2.52
N VAL A 115 16.78 1.93 -2.22
CA VAL A 115 15.60 2.68 -2.69
C VAL A 115 15.45 3.98 -1.91
N LYS A 116 15.53 3.94 -0.59
CA LYS A 116 15.48 5.13 0.29
C LYS A 116 16.53 6.17 -0.11
N LYS A 117 17.65 5.71 -0.67
CA LYS A 117 18.68 6.58 -1.22
C LYS A 117 18.26 7.48 -2.40
N ASN A 118 17.07 7.26 -2.96
CA ASN A 118 16.56 8.04 -4.08
C ASN A 118 15.48 9.05 -3.65
N PHE A 119 15.07 9.03 -2.38
CA PHE A 119 13.95 9.82 -1.84
C PHE A 119 14.39 10.91 -0.83
N HIS A 120 15.70 11.12 -0.68
CA HIS A 120 16.29 12.06 0.27
C HIS A 120 16.81 13.34 -0.37
#